data_AF-A0A928A4H0-F1
#
_entry.id   AF-A0A928A4H0-F1
#
_cell.length_a   1.000
_cell.length_b   1.000
_cell.length_c   1.000
_cell.angle_alpha   90.00
_cell.angle_beta   90.00
_cell.angle_gamma   90.00
#
_symmetry.space_group_name_H-M   'P 1'
#
loop_
_entity.id
_entity.type
_entity.pdbx_description
1 polymer ?
#
loop_
_entity_poly.entity_id
_entity_poly.type
_entity_poly.pdbx_seq_one_letter_code
_entity_poly.pdbx_strand_id
1 'polypeptide(L)'
;MKEIYEIIKFNNNNLEIDVKVSPLENTIWLSIDQIALLFERDKSVISRHIKNIFQINELDENSCVAFFATELNKYDPRTGKMRKTKVDIKLFNLDVIISVGYRVNSIMGVIFRKWANNVLKEYLLKGYVINEERSLVTNENYVKLINKVESLDERVSCIEKEYKPQEFKNSQLFFDGEIYDAYAFVQSLIEKANNEIIIIDNYVDRTILDRLVVKKNNVQVIIYTSINSRLLGIDINAFNSQYGGLNVRYTTKVHDRYIIIDQNSLYHLGHSIKDLGKKIFSISESDSNLIQVLLNNI
;
A
#
# COMPACT_ATOMS: atom_id res chain seq x y z
N MET A 1 17.01 -10.62 22.78
CA MET A 1 17.26 -9.92 21.51
C MET A 1 18.06 -8.68 21.82
N LYS A 2 19.21 -8.46 21.17
CA LYS A 2 19.96 -7.21 21.32
C LYS A 2 19.20 -6.13 20.56
N GLU A 3 18.61 -5.18 21.28
CA GLU A 3 18.11 -3.95 20.68
C GLU A 3 19.28 -3.25 19.98
N ILE A 4 19.16 -3.09 18.66
CA ILE A 4 20.17 -2.44 17.83
C ILE A 4 19.93 -0.94 17.99
N TYR A 5 20.69 -0.33 18.88
CA TYR A 5 20.71 1.13 19.02
C TYR A 5 21.69 1.72 18.02
N GLU A 6 21.18 2.49 17.07
CA GLU A 6 22.02 3.25 16.15
C GLU A 6 22.45 4.55 16.83
N ILE A 7 23.74 4.88 16.76
CA ILE A 7 24.28 6.14 17.29
C ILE A 7 24.21 7.16 16.16
N ILE A 8 23.33 8.14 16.31
CA ILE A 8 23.17 9.25 15.36
C ILE A 8 23.74 10.52 15.99
N LYS A 9 24.53 11.29 15.22
CA LYS A 9 24.96 12.62 15.65
C LYS A 9 23.87 13.65 15.37
N PHE A 10 23.32 14.26 16.41
CA PHE A 10 22.50 15.44 16.26
C PHE A 10 23.41 16.66 16.11
N ASN A 11 23.32 17.37 14.98
CA ASN A 11 24.06 18.61 14.73
C ASN A 11 23.05 19.76 14.63
N ASN A 12 23.16 20.74 15.51
CA ASN A 12 22.45 22.01 15.36
C ASN A 12 23.47 23.15 15.44
N ASN A 13 24.11 23.44 14.29
CA ASN A 13 25.07 24.52 13.99
C ASN A 13 26.25 24.77 14.95
N ASN A 14 26.33 24.15 16.14
CA ASN A 14 27.42 24.25 17.12
C ASN A 14 27.49 23.09 18.15
N LEU A 15 26.49 22.22 18.23
CA LEU A 15 26.39 21.15 19.24
C LEU A 15 26.27 19.78 18.57
N GLU A 16 27.23 18.88 18.83
CA GLU A 16 27.16 17.46 18.46
C GLU A 16 26.79 16.61 19.67
N ILE A 17 25.67 15.87 19.59
CA ILE A 17 25.27 14.90 20.61
C ILE A 17 25.12 13.52 19.97
N ASP A 18 25.76 12.52 20.58
CA ASP A 18 25.54 11.11 20.26
C ASP A 18 24.19 10.65 20.80
N VAL A 19 23.21 10.48 19.93
CA VAL A 19 21.86 10.04 20.28
C VAL A 19 21.72 8.56 19.96
N LYS A 20 21.29 7.77 20.95
CA LYS A 20 20.90 6.38 20.71
C LYS A 20 19.46 6.33 20.26
N VAL A 21 19.22 5.76 19.08
CA VAL A 21 17.88 5.59 18.52
C VAL A 21 17.55 4.10 18.43
N SER A 22 16.38 3.70 18.91
CA SER A 22 15.83 2.36 18.70
C SER A 22 14.82 2.42 17.55
N PRO A 23 15.07 1.77 16.39
CA PRO A 23 14.13 1.73 15.27
C PRO A 23 12.78 1.08 15.63
N LEU A 24 12.76 0.25 16.68
CA LEU A 24 11.57 -0.48 17.12
C LEU A 24 10.67 0.34 18.06
N GLU A 25 11.25 1.25 18.84
CA GLU A 25 10.55 1.94 19.93
C GLU A 25 10.13 3.38 19.58
N ASN A 26 10.41 3.85 18.35
CA ASN A 26 10.11 5.21 17.90
C ASN A 26 10.53 6.31 18.91
N THR A 27 11.65 6.09 19.61
CA THR A 27 12.12 6.96 20.70
C THR A 27 13.64 7.11 20.67
N ILE A 28 14.12 8.13 21.37
CA ILE A 28 15.55 8.40 21.58
C ILE A 28 15.88 8.26 23.06
N TRP A 29 17.11 7.83 23.35
CA TRP A 29 17.58 7.62 24.71
C TRP A 29 18.81 8.48 25.01
N LEU A 30 18.72 9.35 26.02
CA LEU A 30 19.82 10.22 26.46
C LEU A 30 20.16 10.05 27.94
N SER A 31 21.44 10.19 28.29
CA SER A 31 21.89 10.25 29.68
C SER A 31 21.64 11.65 30.28
N ILE A 32 21.68 11.77 31.62
CA ILE A 32 21.56 13.08 32.28
C ILE A 32 22.63 14.05 31.79
N ASP A 33 23.85 13.55 31.54
CA ASP A 33 24.96 14.38 31.05
C ASP A 33 24.70 14.91 29.64
N GLN A 34 24.07 14.11 28.78
CA GLN A 34 23.68 14.54 27.43
C GLN A 34 22.51 15.52 27.46
N ILE A 35 21.52 15.33 28.34
CA ILE A 35 20.40 16.26 28.52
C ILE A 35 20.90 17.60 29.09
N ALA A 36 21.84 17.55 30.04
CA ALA A 36 22.51 18.72 30.60
C ALA A 36 23.25 19.52 29.52
N LEU A 37 23.97 18.82 28.63
CA LEU A 37 24.63 19.43 27.48
C LEU A 37 23.63 20.04 26.49
N LEU A 38 22.57 19.29 26.14
CA LEU A 38 21.51 19.74 25.22
C LEU A 38 20.85 21.05 25.65
N PHE A 39 20.58 21.20 26.95
CA PHE A 39 19.87 22.37 27.48
C PHE A 39 20.79 23.41 28.11
N GLU A 40 22.12 23.24 28.03
CA GLU A 40 23.14 24.10 28.65
C GLU A 40 22.83 24.37 30.13
N ARG A 41 22.65 23.29 30.90
CA ARG A 41 22.32 23.33 32.32
C ARG A 41 23.11 22.32 33.11
N ASP A 42 23.31 22.62 34.39
CA ASP A 42 24.02 21.71 35.29
C ASP A 42 23.26 20.38 35.46
N LYS A 43 24.03 19.30 35.54
CA LYS A 43 23.52 17.94 35.79
C LYS A 43 22.58 17.87 37.00
N SER A 44 22.89 18.63 38.06
CA SER A 44 22.07 18.70 39.27
C SER A 44 20.69 19.29 39.02
N VAL A 45 20.60 20.30 38.14
CA VAL A 45 19.34 20.93 37.75
C VAL A 45 18.48 19.97 36.93
N ILE A 46 19.06 19.31 35.93
CA ILE A 46 18.36 18.30 35.13
C ILE A 46 17.89 17.14 36.01
N SER A 47 18.76 16.61 36.87
CA SER A 47 18.40 15.53 37.80
C SER A 47 17.23 15.91 38.71
N ARG A 48 17.18 17.16 39.20
CA ARG A 48 16.05 17.67 39.98
C ARG A 48 14.76 17.73 39.15
N HIS A 49 14.81 18.18 37.90
CA HIS A 49 13.63 18.19 37.03
C HIS A 49 13.10 16.78 36.78
N ILE A 50 13.97 15.83 36.43
CA ILE A 50 13.61 14.41 36.23
C ILE A 50 12.97 13.83 37.49
N LYS A 51 13.58 14.06 38.65
CA LYS A 51 13.02 13.60 39.93
C LYS A 51 11.61 14.16 40.16
N ASN A 52 11.41 15.45 39.89
CA ASN A 52 10.10 16.07 40.06
C ASN A 52 9.06 15.53 39.08
N ILE A 53 9.42 15.25 37.83
CA ILE A 53 8.55 14.65 36.80
C ILE A 53 7.97 13.33 37.31
N PHE A 54 8.80 12.45 37.85
CA PHE A 54 8.34 11.18 38.42
C PHE A 54 7.59 11.35 39.74
N GLN A 55 8.00 12.30 40.61
CA GLN A 55 7.32 12.53 41.89
C GLN A 55 5.87 13.01 41.73
N ILE A 56 5.58 13.79 40.69
CA ILE A 56 4.22 14.26 40.41
C ILE A 56 3.44 13.27 39.52
N ASN A 57 4.01 12.11 39.20
CA ASN A 57 3.45 11.11 38.29
C ASN A 57 3.08 11.68 36.91
N GLU A 58 3.87 12.63 36.38
CA GLU A 58 3.70 13.12 35.00
C GLU A 58 4.10 12.05 33.98
N LEU A 59 5.12 11.25 34.31
CA LEU A 59 5.59 10.10 33.55
C LEU A 59 5.80 8.90 34.48
N ASP A 60 5.69 7.68 33.95
CA ASP A 60 6.01 6.45 34.68
C ASP A 60 7.49 6.07 34.53
N GLU A 61 8.22 5.97 35.64
CA GLU A 61 9.66 5.69 35.65
C GLU A 61 9.99 4.35 34.97
N ASN A 62 9.12 3.34 35.07
CA ASN A 62 9.37 2.01 34.49
C ASN A 62 9.36 2.01 32.96
N SER A 63 8.55 2.88 32.35
CA SER A 63 8.45 3.03 30.89
C SER A 63 9.49 3.98 30.30
N CYS A 64 10.02 4.90 31.12
CA CYS A 64 10.81 6.03 30.65
C CYS A 64 12.30 5.94 30.98
N VAL A 65 12.73 4.93 31.75
CA VAL A 65 14.12 4.75 32.20
C VAL A 65 14.68 3.41 31.76
N ALA A 66 15.82 3.44 31.09
CA ALA A 66 16.59 2.24 30.73
C ALA A 66 17.96 2.25 31.42
N PHE A 67 18.45 1.07 31.82
CA PHE A 67 19.76 0.90 32.45
C PHE A 67 20.74 0.27 31.47
N PHE A 68 21.87 0.95 31.24
CA PHE A 68 22.94 0.43 30.40
C PHE A 68 24.21 0.19 31.20
N ALA A 69 24.60 -1.08 31.32
CA ALA A 69 25.86 -1.47 31.93
C ALA A 69 27.04 -0.98 31.08
N THR A 70 27.84 -0.06 31.63
CA THR A 70 29.04 0.47 30.98
C THR A 70 30.26 0.26 31.89
N GLU A 71 31.40 -0.08 31.31
CA GLU A 71 32.66 -0.18 32.06
C GLU A 71 33.33 1.19 32.12
N LEU A 72 33.38 1.78 33.32
CA LEU A 72 34.08 3.04 33.57
C LEU A 72 35.39 2.78 34.30
N ASN A 73 36.44 3.49 33.90
CA ASN A 73 37.70 3.51 34.63
C ASN A 73 37.56 4.44 35.85
N LYS A 74 37.54 3.86 37.04
CA LYS A 74 37.53 4.58 38.31
C LYS A 74 38.94 4.60 38.90
N TYR A 75 39.44 5.79 39.21
CA TYR A 75 40.69 5.94 39.96
C TYR A 75 40.49 5.46 41.40
N ASP A 76 41.35 4.57 41.87
CA ASP A 76 41.35 4.11 43.26
C ASP A 76 42.43 4.85 44.07
N PRO A 77 42.05 5.78 44.97
CA PRO A 77 43.00 6.57 45.75
C PRO A 77 43.87 5.72 46.70
N ARG A 78 43.44 4.51 47.08
CA ARG A 78 44.20 3.62 47.99
C ARG A 78 45.27 2.83 47.26
N THR A 79 45.08 2.55 45.97
CA THR A 79 46.00 1.71 45.19
C THR A 79 46.73 2.46 44.08
N GLY A 80 46.38 3.73 43.83
CA GLY A 80 46.97 4.59 42.81
C GLY A 80 46.73 4.13 41.38
N LYS A 81 45.86 3.13 41.16
CA LYS A 81 45.62 2.49 39.86
C LYS A 81 44.20 2.74 39.38
N MET A 82 44.05 2.75 38.05
CA MET A 82 42.75 2.76 37.38
C MET A 82 42.11 1.38 37.46
N ARG A 83 40.89 1.28 37.99
CA ARG A 83 40.09 0.05 38.02
C ARG A 83 38.91 0.17 37.07
N LYS A 84 38.67 -0.86 36.25
CA LYS A 84 37.43 -0.97 35.48
C LYS A 84 36.31 -1.41 36.41
N THR A 85 35.26 -0.61 36.54
CA THR A 85 34.06 -0.93 37.29
C THR A 85 32.86 -0.88 36.35
N LYS A 86 32.01 -1.91 36.39
CA LYS A 86 30.72 -1.88 35.70
C LYS A 86 29.77 -0.99 36.47
N VAL A 87 29.28 0.05 35.81
CA VAL A 87 28.31 1.00 36.35
C VAL A 87 27.13 1.04 35.41
N ASP A 88 25.93 0.92 35.97
CA ASP A 88 24.70 1.08 35.20
C ASP A 88 24.41 2.57 35.03
N ILE A 89 24.41 3.03 33.78
CA ILE A 89 24.06 4.40 33.43
C ILE A 89 22.58 4.44 33.11
N LYS A 90 21.84 5.32 33.81
CA LYS A 90 20.43 5.60 33.51
C LYS A 90 20.33 6.42 32.23
N LEU A 91 19.54 5.93 31.27
CA LEU A 91 19.10 6.68 30.10
C LEU A 91 17.61 6.99 30.22
N PHE A 92 17.21 8.11 29.63
CA PHE A 92 15.86 8.64 29.65
C PHE A 92 15.34 8.79 28.23
N ASN A 93 14.09 8.40 28.02
CA ASN A 93 13.45 8.41 26.70
C ASN A 93 13.08 9.84 26.24
N LEU A 94 12.52 9.94 25.02
CA LEU A 94 12.09 11.21 24.43
C LEU A 94 11.09 11.99 25.29
N ASP A 95 10.16 11.31 25.97
CA ASP A 95 9.11 11.98 26.77
C ASP A 95 9.70 12.73 27.97
N VAL A 96 10.70 12.12 28.64
CA VAL A 96 11.44 12.78 29.71
C VAL A 96 12.21 13.98 29.17
N ILE A 97 12.85 13.85 28.01
CA ILE A 97 13.62 14.93 27.38
C ILE A 97 12.69 16.12 27.05
N ILE A 98 11.52 15.85 26.48
CA ILE A 98 10.51 16.86 26.17
C ILE A 98 10.05 17.56 27.47
N SER A 99 9.68 16.78 28.49
CA SER A 99 9.21 17.29 29.77
C SER A 99 10.24 18.17 30.47
N VAL A 100 11.51 17.77 30.44
CA VAL A 100 12.63 18.59 30.94
C VAL A 100 12.76 19.87 30.11
N GLY A 101 12.72 19.78 28.78
CA GLY A 101 12.80 20.93 27.86
C GLY A 101 11.77 22.02 28.12
N TYR A 102 10.55 21.65 28.50
CA TYR A 102 9.50 22.60 28.89
C TYR A 102 9.76 23.24 30.26
N ARG A 103 10.50 22.58 31.17
CA ARG A 103 10.75 23.03 32.54
C ARG A 103 12.06 23.80 32.72
N VAL A 104 13.03 23.62 31.82
CA VAL A 104 14.37 24.22 31.98
C VAL A 104 14.39 25.74 31.74
N ASN A 105 15.07 26.39 32.68
CA ASN A 105 15.45 27.79 32.76
C ASN A 105 16.38 28.37 31.67
N SER A 106 16.64 27.77 30.49
CA SER A 106 17.77 28.18 29.61
C SER A 106 17.37 28.81 28.27
N ILE A 107 18.33 29.48 27.61
CA ILE A 107 18.19 29.94 26.21
C ILE A 107 17.87 28.74 25.31
N MET A 108 18.60 27.62 25.48
CA MET A 108 18.30 26.37 24.77
C MET A 108 16.90 25.85 25.08
N GLY A 109 16.43 25.94 26.33
CA GLY A 109 15.04 25.64 26.69
C GLY A 109 14.03 26.53 25.97
N VAL A 110 14.30 27.83 25.82
CA VAL A 110 13.45 28.76 25.06
C VAL A 110 13.42 28.39 23.58
N ILE A 111 14.57 28.09 22.98
CA ILE A 111 14.68 27.66 21.58
C ILE A 111 13.91 26.35 21.38
N PHE A 112 14.10 25.38 22.26
CA PHE A 112 13.39 24.10 22.24
C PHE A 112 11.87 24.29 22.28
N ARG A 113 11.35 25.12 23.19
CA ARG A 113 9.91 25.39 23.30
C ARG A 113 9.37 26.10 22.05
N LYS A 114 10.11 27.06 21.48
CA LYS A 114 9.74 27.71 20.21
C LYS A 114 9.64 26.68 19.07
N TRP A 115 10.64 25.81 18.97
CA TRP A 115 10.67 24.73 17.98
C TRP A 115 9.51 23.75 18.17
N ALA A 116 9.30 23.23 19.39
CA ALA A 116 8.24 22.28 19.70
C ALA A 116 6.84 22.88 19.43
N ASN A 117 6.61 24.14 19.80
CA ASN A 117 5.37 24.85 19.49
C ASN A 117 5.17 25.02 17.98
N ASN A 118 6.24 25.27 17.21
CA ASN A 118 6.14 25.37 15.76
C ASN A 118 5.75 24.02 15.14
N VAL A 119 6.40 22.93 15.55
CA VAL A 119 6.06 21.55 15.14
C VAL A 119 4.58 21.26 15.42
N LEU A 120 4.10 21.54 16.64
CA LEU A 120 2.70 21.34 16.99
C LEU A 120 1.76 22.21 16.14
N LYS A 121 2.11 23.47 15.92
CA LYS A 121 1.31 24.39 15.11
C LYS A 121 1.23 23.93 13.65
N GLU A 122 2.34 23.51 13.06
CA GLU A 122 2.36 22.97 11.70
C GLU A 122 1.51 21.72 11.58
N TYR A 123 1.63 20.80 12.56
CA TYR A 123 0.82 19.60 12.60
C TYR A 123 -0.68 19.93 12.65
N LEU A 124 -1.08 20.85 13.53
CA LEU A 124 -2.49 21.24 13.68
C LEU A 124 -3.06 21.97 12.46
N LEU A 125 -2.23 22.72 11.72
CA LEU A 125 -2.67 23.46 10.54
C LEU A 125 -2.64 22.64 9.24
N LYS A 126 -1.61 21.82 9.05
CA LYS A 126 -1.34 21.08 7.80
C LYS A 126 -1.72 19.60 7.89
N GLY A 127 -1.89 19.06 9.09
CA GLY A 127 -2.10 17.63 9.36
C GLY A 127 -0.81 16.79 9.39
N TYR A 128 0.35 17.40 9.14
CA TYR A 128 1.66 16.74 9.13
C TYR A 128 2.79 17.74 9.41
N VAL A 129 3.98 17.23 9.75
CA VAL A 129 5.21 18.03 9.96
C VAL A 129 6.34 17.40 9.15
N ILE A 130 7.09 18.21 8.40
CA ILE A 130 8.26 17.76 7.63
C ILE A 130 9.51 18.34 8.27
N ASN A 131 10.50 17.49 8.54
CA ASN A 131 11.84 17.93 8.86
C ASN A 131 12.64 18.04 7.56
N GLU A 132 12.73 19.25 6.98
CA GLU A 132 13.33 19.48 5.66
C GLU A 132 14.80 19.03 5.59
N GLU A 133 15.60 19.27 6.62
CA GLU A 133 17.02 18.84 6.65
C GLU A 133 17.16 17.32 6.70
N ARG A 134 16.34 16.64 7.50
CA ARG A 134 16.31 15.17 7.52
C ARG A 134 15.68 14.60 6.25
N SER A 135 14.79 15.35 5.60
CA SER A 135 14.17 15.03 4.30
C SER A 135 15.22 14.97 3.18
N LEU A 136 16.20 15.88 3.18
CA LEU A 136 17.30 15.86 2.22
C LEU A 136 18.20 14.62 2.36
N VAL A 137 18.42 14.14 3.58
CA VAL A 137 19.15 12.88 3.85
C VAL A 137 18.31 11.64 3.49
N THR A 138 16.98 11.73 3.63
CA THR A 138 16.07 10.68 3.17
C THR A 138 15.86 10.67 1.65
N ASN A 139 16.25 11.71 0.92
CA ASN A 139 16.21 11.72 -0.56
C ASN A 139 17.00 10.58 -1.18
N GLU A 140 18.09 10.09 -0.57
CA GLU A 140 18.79 8.91 -1.11
C GLU A 140 17.93 7.65 -1.08
N ASN A 141 17.09 7.50 -0.06
CA ASN A 141 16.16 6.38 0.05
C ASN A 141 14.95 6.58 -0.89
N TYR A 142 14.47 7.82 -1.06
CA TYR A 142 13.46 8.15 -2.06
C TYR A 142 13.97 7.91 -3.50
N VAL A 143 15.19 8.33 -3.82
CA VAL A 143 15.85 8.08 -5.12
C VAL A 143 16.06 6.58 -5.34
N LYS A 144 16.50 5.83 -4.32
CA LYS A 144 16.58 4.35 -4.40
C LYS A 144 15.22 3.71 -4.64
N LEU A 145 14.16 4.24 -4.02
CA LEU A 145 12.80 3.74 -4.21
C LEU A 145 12.29 4.06 -5.62
N ILE A 146 12.49 5.28 -6.11
CA ILE A 146 12.14 5.72 -7.47
C ILE A 146 12.86 4.83 -8.49
N ASN A 147 14.17 4.67 -8.39
CA ASN A 147 14.94 3.82 -9.29
C ASN A 147 14.45 2.35 -9.25
N LYS A 148 13.98 1.89 -8.09
CA LYS A 148 13.43 0.54 -7.95
C LYS A 148 12.06 0.42 -8.60
N VAL A 149 11.21 1.44 -8.50
CA VAL A 149 9.92 1.51 -9.20
C VAL A 149 10.13 1.57 -10.71
N GLU A 150 11.03 2.42 -11.19
CA GLU A 150 11.40 2.49 -12.61
C GLU A 150 11.91 1.14 -13.14
N SER A 151 12.76 0.46 -12.37
CA SER A 151 13.24 -0.89 -12.74
C SER A 151 12.12 -1.94 -12.76
N LEU A 152 11.07 -1.76 -11.96
CA LEU A 152 9.91 -2.65 -11.98
C LEU A 152 9.04 -2.35 -13.20
N ASP A 153 8.79 -1.08 -13.51
CA ASP A 153 8.06 -0.67 -14.70
C ASP A 153 8.73 -1.18 -15.99
N GLU A 154 10.05 -1.10 -16.08
CA GLU A 154 10.79 -1.69 -17.21
C GLU A 154 10.58 -3.21 -17.31
N ARG A 155 10.59 -3.92 -16.19
CA ARG A 155 10.35 -5.38 -16.16
C ARG A 155 8.91 -5.72 -16.52
N VAL A 156 7.93 -4.96 -16.04
CA VAL A 156 6.51 -5.13 -16.41
C VAL A 156 6.34 -4.87 -17.91
N SER A 157 6.94 -3.80 -18.45
CA SER A 157 6.88 -3.52 -19.89
C SER A 157 7.52 -4.63 -20.74
N CYS A 158 8.61 -5.23 -20.26
CA CYS A 158 9.22 -6.39 -20.91
C CYS A 158 8.30 -7.61 -20.87
N ILE A 159 7.66 -7.89 -19.73
CA ILE A 159 6.66 -8.95 -19.61
C ILE A 159 5.50 -8.67 -20.57
N GLU A 160 4.94 -7.47 -20.61
CA GLU A 160 3.85 -7.10 -21.54
C GLU A 160 4.24 -7.28 -23.02
N LYS A 161 5.49 -7.00 -23.39
CA LYS A 161 5.99 -7.22 -24.76
C LYS A 161 6.17 -8.69 -25.09
N GLU A 162 6.56 -9.50 -24.13
CA GLU A 162 6.72 -10.95 -24.25
C GLU A 162 5.35 -11.67 -24.20
N TYR A 163 4.40 -11.11 -23.44
CA TYR A 163 2.99 -11.48 -23.35
C TYR A 163 2.13 -10.80 -24.42
N LYS A 164 2.66 -10.67 -25.64
CA LYS A 164 1.76 -10.50 -26.79
C LYS A 164 0.95 -11.79 -26.90
N PRO A 165 -0.38 -11.77 -26.73
CA PRO A 165 -1.19 -12.94 -26.98
C PRO A 165 -0.84 -13.44 -28.38
N GLN A 166 -0.35 -14.67 -28.47
CA GLN A 166 -0.18 -15.32 -29.76
C GLN A 166 -1.48 -15.14 -30.53
N GLU A 167 -1.38 -14.75 -31.81
CA GLU A 167 -2.53 -14.66 -32.71
C GLU A 167 -3.45 -15.87 -32.48
N PHE A 168 -4.72 -15.59 -32.22
CA PHE A 168 -5.71 -16.57 -31.82
C PHE A 168 -5.72 -17.77 -32.79
N LYS A 169 -5.15 -18.90 -32.37
CA LYS A 169 -5.16 -20.15 -33.15
C LYS A 169 -6.42 -20.93 -32.83
N ASN A 170 -7.58 -20.46 -33.28
CA ASN A 170 -8.90 -21.12 -33.23
C ASN A 170 -9.44 -21.55 -31.84
N SER A 171 -8.60 -21.70 -30.82
CA SER A 171 -8.91 -22.12 -29.46
C SER A 171 -7.84 -21.66 -28.49
N GLN A 172 -8.23 -21.04 -27.39
CA GLN A 172 -7.36 -20.61 -26.30
C GLN A 172 -7.73 -21.37 -25.03
N LEU A 173 -6.72 -21.89 -24.31
CA LEU A 173 -6.87 -22.49 -22.98
C LEU A 173 -6.47 -21.45 -21.93
N PHE A 174 -7.26 -21.36 -20.86
CA PHE A 174 -7.00 -20.53 -19.69
C PHE A 174 -6.88 -21.40 -18.45
N PHE A 175 -5.94 -21.07 -17.58
CA PHE A 175 -5.65 -21.78 -16.33
C PHE A 175 -6.34 -21.13 -15.13
N ASP A 176 -6.29 -21.84 -13.99
CA ASP A 176 -6.82 -21.34 -12.73
C ASP A 176 -6.05 -20.08 -12.27
N GLY A 177 -6.78 -19.00 -12.00
CA GLY A 177 -6.22 -17.69 -11.63
C GLY A 177 -6.01 -16.72 -12.80
N GLU A 178 -6.11 -17.16 -14.06
CA GLU A 178 -5.95 -16.32 -15.27
C GLU A 178 -7.21 -15.49 -15.57
N ILE A 179 -7.72 -14.80 -14.55
CA ILE A 179 -8.97 -14.03 -14.62
C ILE A 179 -8.80 -12.86 -15.59
N TYR A 180 -7.70 -12.12 -15.49
CA TYR A 180 -7.45 -10.94 -16.32
C TYR A 180 -7.18 -11.30 -17.78
N ASP A 181 -6.39 -12.35 -18.04
CA ASP A 181 -6.11 -12.81 -19.40
C ASP A 181 -7.39 -13.25 -20.12
N ALA A 182 -8.24 -14.01 -19.42
CA ALA A 182 -9.53 -14.42 -19.95
C ALA A 182 -10.48 -13.25 -20.22
N TYR A 183 -10.46 -12.22 -19.36
CA TYR A 183 -11.25 -11.01 -19.54
C TYR A 183 -10.76 -10.17 -20.72
N ALA A 184 -9.45 -9.92 -20.79
CA ALA A 184 -8.83 -9.20 -21.90
C ALA A 184 -9.12 -9.91 -23.23
N PHE A 185 -9.07 -11.24 -23.24
CA PHE A 185 -9.43 -12.02 -24.40
C PHE A 185 -10.89 -11.80 -24.83
N VAL A 186 -11.87 -11.90 -23.93
CA VAL A 186 -13.29 -11.66 -24.27
C VAL A 186 -13.53 -10.21 -24.70
N GLN A 187 -12.88 -9.23 -24.07
CA GLN A 187 -12.94 -7.83 -24.49
C GLN A 187 -12.42 -7.66 -25.92
N SER A 188 -11.31 -8.32 -26.29
CA SER A 188 -10.79 -8.29 -27.66
C SER A 188 -11.77 -8.87 -28.70
N LEU A 189 -12.66 -9.78 -28.30
CA LEU A 189 -13.74 -10.27 -29.16
C LEU A 189 -14.86 -9.24 -29.31
N ILE A 190 -15.25 -8.60 -28.21
CA ILE A 190 -16.27 -7.53 -28.17
C ILE A 190 -15.85 -6.33 -29.03
N GLU A 191 -14.58 -5.93 -28.96
CA GLU A 191 -14.03 -4.80 -29.74
C GLU A 191 -14.05 -5.03 -31.26
N LYS A 192 -14.00 -6.29 -31.70
CA LYS A 192 -14.07 -6.64 -33.13
C LYS A 192 -15.45 -6.39 -33.74
N ALA A 193 -16.52 -6.41 -32.93
CA ALA A 193 -17.89 -6.22 -33.41
C ALA A 193 -18.10 -4.82 -34.01
N ASN A 194 -18.88 -4.77 -35.08
CA ASN A 194 -19.24 -3.52 -35.77
C ASN A 194 -20.74 -3.25 -35.74
N ASN A 195 -21.56 -4.31 -35.68
CA ASN A 195 -23.01 -4.25 -35.78
C ASN A 195 -23.69 -4.85 -34.55
N GLU A 196 -23.36 -6.11 -34.20
CA GLU A 196 -24.09 -6.86 -33.20
C GLU A 196 -23.20 -7.84 -32.42
N ILE A 197 -23.49 -7.98 -31.12
CA ILE A 197 -22.93 -8.98 -30.23
C ILE A 197 -24.08 -9.76 -29.62
N ILE A 198 -24.10 -11.08 -29.81
CA ILE A 198 -25.08 -11.95 -29.15
C ILE A 198 -24.35 -12.82 -28.14
N ILE A 199 -24.77 -12.76 -26.87
CA ILE A 199 -24.21 -13.55 -25.79
C ILE A 199 -25.26 -14.55 -25.33
N ILE A 200 -24.93 -15.83 -25.32
CA ILE A 200 -25.78 -16.90 -24.79
C ILE A 200 -25.07 -17.47 -23.57
N ASP A 201 -25.62 -17.22 -22.37
CA ASP A 201 -25.11 -17.78 -21.11
C ASP A 201 -26.21 -17.75 -20.04
N ASN A 202 -26.53 -18.92 -19.48
CA ASN A 202 -27.60 -19.08 -18.50
C ASN A 202 -27.33 -18.43 -17.13
N TYR A 203 -26.08 -18.04 -16.85
CA TYR A 203 -25.67 -17.59 -15.52
C TYR A 203 -25.07 -16.19 -15.49
N VAL A 204 -25.46 -15.33 -16.43
CA VAL A 204 -24.98 -13.94 -16.49
C VAL A 204 -25.34 -13.17 -15.22
N ASP A 205 -24.42 -12.33 -14.76
CA ASP A 205 -24.63 -11.38 -13.67
C ASP A 205 -24.14 -9.98 -14.08
N ARG A 206 -24.20 -9.01 -13.16
CA ARG A 206 -23.78 -7.63 -13.42
C ARG A 206 -22.33 -7.52 -13.94
N THR A 207 -21.45 -8.48 -13.67
CA THR A 207 -20.05 -8.42 -14.12
C THR A 207 -19.90 -8.48 -15.63
N ILE A 208 -20.93 -8.90 -16.38
CA ILE A 208 -20.91 -8.82 -17.85
C ILE A 208 -20.96 -7.36 -18.33
N LEU A 209 -21.67 -6.50 -17.61
CA LEU A 209 -21.92 -5.13 -18.04
C LEU A 209 -20.62 -4.35 -18.07
N ASP A 210 -19.76 -4.54 -17.06
CA ASP A 210 -18.44 -3.94 -16.99
C ASP A 210 -17.55 -4.33 -18.18
N ARG A 211 -17.79 -5.52 -18.77
CA ARG A 211 -17.05 -6.02 -19.94
C ARG A 211 -17.59 -5.47 -21.25
N LEU A 212 -18.88 -5.17 -21.30
CA LEU A 212 -19.54 -4.61 -22.48
C LEU A 212 -19.27 -3.12 -22.66
N VAL A 213 -18.66 -2.44 -21.69
CA VAL A 213 -18.27 -1.03 -21.77
C VAL A 213 -17.36 -0.74 -22.97
N VAL A 214 -16.54 -1.70 -23.39
CA VAL A 214 -15.62 -1.54 -24.53
C VAL A 214 -16.30 -1.64 -25.91
N LYS A 215 -17.62 -1.91 -25.97
CA LYS A 215 -18.35 -1.99 -27.24
C LYS A 215 -18.33 -0.64 -27.97
N LYS A 216 -18.31 -0.68 -29.31
CA LYS A 216 -18.49 0.55 -30.12
C LYS A 216 -19.90 1.11 -29.93
N ASN A 217 -20.06 2.43 -30.05
CA ASN A 217 -21.33 3.12 -29.79
C ASN A 217 -22.53 2.58 -30.60
N ASN A 218 -22.29 2.14 -31.84
CA ASN A 218 -23.34 1.67 -32.75
C ASN A 218 -23.64 0.17 -32.63
N VAL A 219 -22.89 -0.57 -31.81
CA VAL A 219 -23.06 -2.01 -31.67
C VAL A 219 -24.22 -2.32 -30.73
N GLN A 220 -25.15 -3.13 -31.22
CA GLN A 220 -26.24 -3.72 -30.43
C GLN A 220 -25.74 -4.97 -29.70
N VAL A 221 -26.20 -5.17 -28.47
CA VAL A 221 -25.87 -6.32 -27.64
C VAL A 221 -27.15 -7.03 -27.24
N ILE A 222 -27.26 -8.31 -27.57
CA ILE A 222 -28.38 -9.16 -27.16
C ILE A 222 -27.85 -10.26 -26.24
N ILE A 223 -28.33 -10.27 -24.99
CA ILE A 223 -27.98 -11.32 -24.03
C ILE A 223 -29.15 -12.29 -23.89
N TYR A 224 -28.94 -13.56 -24.21
CA TYR A 224 -29.83 -14.66 -23.90
C TYR A 224 -29.36 -15.33 -22.61
N THR A 225 -30.19 -15.27 -21.57
CA THR A 225 -29.85 -15.83 -20.25
C THR A 225 -31.04 -16.48 -19.56
N SER A 226 -30.83 -17.17 -18.44
CA SER A 226 -31.92 -17.73 -17.66
C SER A 226 -32.71 -16.64 -16.95
N ILE A 227 -34.01 -16.86 -16.72
CA ILE A 227 -34.82 -15.98 -15.88
C ILE A 227 -34.31 -15.91 -14.43
N ASN A 228 -33.56 -16.92 -13.99
CA ASN A 228 -32.92 -16.98 -12.67
C ASN A 228 -31.54 -16.30 -12.63
N SER A 229 -31.13 -15.64 -13.72
CA SER A 229 -29.89 -14.87 -13.77
C SER A 229 -29.92 -13.69 -12.79
N ARG A 230 -28.75 -13.23 -12.35
CA ARG A 230 -28.64 -12.14 -11.35
C ARG A 230 -28.65 -10.74 -11.99
N LEU A 231 -29.03 -10.63 -13.26
CA LEU A 231 -29.05 -9.37 -13.99
C LEU A 231 -30.45 -8.74 -13.88
N LEU A 232 -30.55 -7.64 -13.12
CA LEU A 232 -31.84 -6.98 -12.86
C LEU A 232 -32.14 -5.93 -13.93
N GLY A 233 -33.43 -5.60 -14.10
CA GLY A 233 -33.86 -4.54 -15.02
C GLY A 233 -33.24 -3.17 -14.69
N ILE A 234 -32.96 -2.89 -13.42
CA ILE A 234 -32.29 -1.66 -12.98
C ILE A 234 -30.86 -1.58 -13.55
N ASP A 235 -30.12 -2.70 -13.54
CA ASP A 235 -28.76 -2.76 -14.07
C ASP A 235 -28.75 -2.52 -15.59
N ILE A 236 -29.73 -3.11 -16.30
CA ILE A 236 -29.89 -2.93 -17.76
C ILE A 236 -30.22 -1.47 -18.09
N ASN A 237 -31.13 -0.85 -17.34
CA ASN A 237 -31.51 0.55 -17.54
C ASN A 237 -30.33 1.50 -17.25
N ALA A 238 -29.56 1.23 -16.20
CA ALA A 238 -28.35 1.99 -15.88
C ALA A 238 -27.31 1.90 -17.00
N PHE A 239 -27.05 0.69 -17.51
CA PHE A 239 -26.13 0.48 -18.63
C PHE A 239 -26.61 1.18 -19.91
N ASN A 240 -27.88 1.03 -20.26
CA ASN A 240 -28.45 1.63 -21.47
C ASN A 240 -28.46 3.16 -21.42
N SER A 241 -28.61 3.76 -20.24
CA SER A 241 -28.54 5.21 -20.08
C SER A 241 -27.16 5.78 -20.41
N GLN A 242 -26.10 4.99 -20.22
CA GLN A 242 -24.72 5.42 -20.43
C GLN A 242 -24.13 4.97 -21.78
N TYR A 243 -24.39 3.72 -22.19
CA TYR A 243 -23.75 3.09 -23.34
C TYR A 243 -24.73 2.66 -24.44
N GLY A 244 -26.03 2.57 -24.12
CA GLY A 244 -27.10 2.16 -25.03
C GLY A 244 -26.96 0.76 -25.63
N GLY A 245 -28.00 0.33 -26.35
CA GLY A 245 -27.95 -0.84 -27.22
C GLY A 245 -27.90 -2.21 -26.55
N LEU A 246 -28.20 -2.33 -25.26
CA LEU A 246 -28.31 -3.61 -24.55
C LEU A 246 -29.76 -4.09 -24.49
N ASN A 247 -29.99 -5.30 -24.98
CA ASN A 247 -31.26 -6.02 -24.87
C ASN A 247 -31.03 -7.38 -24.19
N VAL A 248 -31.89 -7.75 -23.24
CA VAL A 248 -31.80 -9.02 -22.52
C VAL A 248 -33.06 -9.82 -22.78
N ARG A 249 -32.88 -11.08 -23.19
CA ARG A 249 -33.93 -12.05 -23.49
C ARG A 249 -33.72 -13.29 -22.63
N TYR A 250 -34.82 -13.94 -22.26
CA TYR A 250 -34.77 -15.10 -21.39
C TYR A 250 -34.99 -16.40 -22.16
N THR A 251 -34.08 -17.35 -22.00
CA THR A 251 -34.16 -18.70 -22.55
C THR A 251 -33.45 -19.67 -21.62
N THR A 252 -33.85 -20.93 -21.65
CA THR A 252 -33.12 -22.04 -20.99
C THR A 252 -32.90 -23.20 -21.95
N LYS A 253 -33.13 -22.99 -23.25
CA LYS A 253 -33.03 -24.06 -24.27
C LYS A 253 -31.60 -24.43 -24.61
N VAL A 254 -30.65 -23.52 -24.38
CA VAL A 254 -29.23 -23.72 -24.68
C VAL A 254 -28.46 -23.89 -23.38
N HIS A 255 -27.77 -25.02 -23.22
CA HIS A 255 -26.93 -25.29 -22.04
C HIS A 255 -25.52 -24.72 -22.16
N ASP A 256 -24.99 -24.72 -23.37
CA ASP A 256 -23.65 -24.25 -23.70
C ASP A 256 -23.61 -22.72 -23.74
N ARG A 257 -22.39 -22.16 -23.72
CA ARG A 257 -22.20 -20.71 -23.76
C ARG A 257 -21.58 -20.30 -25.06
N TYR A 258 -22.15 -19.25 -25.65
CA TYR A 258 -21.70 -18.75 -26.93
C TYR A 258 -21.57 -17.23 -26.92
N ILE A 259 -20.59 -16.73 -27.67
CA ILE A 259 -20.51 -15.34 -28.09
C ILE A 259 -20.54 -15.33 -29.61
N ILE A 260 -21.47 -14.58 -30.19
CA ILE A 260 -21.59 -14.40 -31.63
C ILE A 260 -21.26 -12.95 -31.95
N ILE A 261 -20.36 -12.74 -32.91
CA ILE A 261 -19.93 -11.41 -33.36
C ILE A 261 -20.40 -11.19 -34.79
N ASP A 262 -21.16 -10.12 -35.00
CA ASP A 262 -21.69 -9.66 -36.29
C ASP A 262 -22.39 -10.76 -37.12
N GLN A 263 -22.95 -11.77 -36.45
CA GLN A 263 -23.52 -12.99 -37.05
C GLN A 263 -22.58 -13.77 -37.98
N ASN A 264 -21.29 -13.50 -37.94
CA ASN A 264 -20.28 -14.11 -38.80
C ASN A 264 -19.32 -15.04 -38.04
N SER A 265 -19.03 -14.71 -36.78
CA SER A 265 -18.12 -15.50 -35.95
C SER A 265 -18.86 -16.05 -34.73
N LEU A 266 -18.68 -17.35 -34.47
CA LEU A 266 -19.27 -18.06 -33.34
C LEU A 266 -18.15 -18.54 -32.43
N TYR A 267 -18.19 -18.17 -31.16
CA TYR A 267 -17.24 -18.62 -30.14
C TYR A 267 -17.97 -19.43 -29.07
N HIS A 268 -17.49 -20.63 -28.79
CA HIS A 268 -17.94 -21.46 -27.69
C HIS A 268 -17.08 -21.22 -26.45
N LEU A 269 -17.71 -21.12 -25.28
CA LEU A 269 -17.03 -20.94 -24.01
C LEU A 269 -17.29 -22.14 -23.10
N GLY A 270 -16.22 -22.80 -22.66
CA GLY A 270 -16.29 -23.91 -21.71
C GLY A 270 -16.74 -23.51 -20.30
N HIS A 271 -16.83 -22.21 -20.01
CA HIS A 271 -17.25 -21.69 -18.71
C HIS A 271 -18.16 -20.46 -18.86
N SER A 272 -19.05 -20.26 -17.88
CA SER A 272 -19.87 -19.05 -17.82
C SER A 272 -18.99 -17.80 -17.76
N ILE A 273 -19.42 -16.74 -18.43
CA ILE A 273 -18.68 -15.50 -18.53
C ILE A 273 -18.44 -14.89 -17.15
N LYS A 274 -19.38 -15.00 -16.19
CA LYS A 274 -19.15 -14.50 -14.82
C LYS A 274 -17.99 -15.17 -14.06
N ASP A 275 -17.51 -16.31 -14.54
CA ASP A 275 -16.53 -17.15 -13.86
C ASP A 275 -15.24 -17.39 -14.67
N LEU A 276 -14.99 -16.62 -15.74
CA LEU A 276 -13.77 -16.81 -16.53
C LEU A 276 -12.51 -16.69 -15.65
N GLY A 277 -11.57 -17.61 -15.86
CA GLY A 277 -10.30 -17.69 -15.17
C GLY A 277 -10.36 -18.19 -13.71
N LYS A 278 -11.55 -18.50 -13.16
CA LYS A 278 -11.67 -19.11 -11.81
C LYS A 278 -11.35 -20.60 -11.77
N LYS A 279 -11.31 -21.25 -12.94
CA LYS A 279 -10.98 -22.65 -13.17
C LYS A 279 -10.44 -22.79 -14.58
N ILE A 280 -9.77 -23.90 -14.86
CA ILE A 280 -9.29 -24.23 -16.21
C ILE A 280 -10.49 -24.34 -17.18
N PHE A 281 -10.44 -23.62 -18.30
CA PHE A 281 -11.46 -23.67 -19.35
C PHE A 281 -10.89 -23.23 -20.70
N SER A 282 -11.65 -23.44 -21.78
CA SER A 282 -11.26 -23.00 -23.12
C SER A 282 -12.31 -22.10 -23.77
N ILE A 283 -11.85 -21.24 -24.67
CA ILE A 283 -12.69 -20.53 -25.64
C ILE A 283 -12.24 -20.93 -27.03
N SER A 284 -13.18 -21.36 -27.87
CA SER A 284 -12.87 -21.84 -29.23
C SER A 284 -13.83 -21.26 -30.26
N GLU A 285 -13.31 -20.85 -31.41
CA GLU A 285 -14.12 -20.52 -32.58
C GLU A 285 -14.76 -21.81 -33.12
N SER A 286 -16.06 -21.71 -33.40
CA SER A 286 -16.93 -22.79 -33.86
C SER A 286 -17.45 -22.48 -35.26
N ASP A 287 -18.06 -23.47 -35.91
CA ASP A 287 -18.58 -23.29 -37.27
C ASP A 287 -19.69 -22.22 -37.32
N SER A 288 -19.43 -21.14 -38.06
CA SER A 288 -20.35 -20.03 -38.29
C SER A 288 -21.69 -20.46 -38.91
N ASN A 289 -21.74 -21.58 -39.65
CA ASN A 289 -22.98 -22.10 -40.22
C ASN A 289 -24.02 -22.49 -39.15
N LEU A 290 -23.58 -22.76 -37.92
CA LEU A 290 -24.46 -23.10 -36.80
C LEU A 290 -25.21 -21.89 -36.22
N ILE A 291 -24.79 -20.65 -36.54
CA ILE A 291 -25.36 -19.43 -35.98
C ILE A 291 -26.87 -19.36 -36.25
N GLN A 292 -27.28 -19.53 -37.51
CA GLN A 292 -28.69 -19.43 -37.87
C GLN A 292 -29.52 -20.54 -37.22
N VAL A 293 -28.96 -21.75 -37.11
CA VAL A 293 -29.62 -22.89 -36.47
C VAL A 293 -29.81 -22.62 -34.97
N LEU A 294 -28.78 -22.10 -34.29
CA LEU A 294 -28.85 -21.69 -32.89
C LEU A 294 -29.92 -20.62 -32.69
N LEU A 295 -29.84 -19.50 -33.43
CA LEU A 295 -30.75 -18.36 -33.25
C LEU A 295 -32.22 -18.71 -33.54
N ASN A 296 -32.48 -19.60 -34.50
CA ASN A 296 -33.84 -20.05 -34.81
C ASN A 296 -34.45 -20.96 -33.71
N ASN A 297 -33.64 -21.56 -32.83
CA ASN A 297 -34.09 -22.51 -31.82
C ASN A 297 -34.08 -21.95 -30.39
N ILE A 298 -33.68 -20.70 -30.19
CA ILE A 298 -33.56 -20.06 -28.87
C ILE A 298 -34.90 -19.54 -28.34
#